data_AF-A0ABD5DII8-F1
#
_entry.id   AF-A0ABD5DII8-F1
#
_cell.length_a   1.000
_cell.length_b   1.000
_cell.length_c   1.000
_cell.angle_alpha   90.00
_cell.angle_beta   90.00
_cell.angle_gamma   90.00
#
_symmetry.space_group_name_H-M   'P 1'
#
loop_
_entity.id
_entity.type
_entity.pdbx_description
1 polymer ?
#
loop_
_entity_poly.entity_id
_entity_poly.type
_entity_poly.pdbx_seq_one_letter_code
_entity_poly.pdbx_strand_id
1 'polypeptide(L)'
;ALAGLAWRYGGLVRRLLFLWVEIIRGIPLIFVIFWLWYLLPMLTGGDLPGAVTVTLALAWFTAASVMHSVLAGLQSLPKGQYE
;
A
#
# COMPACT_ATOMS: atom_id res chain seq x y z
N ALA A 1 6.77 3.82 3.54
CA ALA A 1 6.10 5.14 3.68
C ALA A 1 4.84 5.07 4.54
N LEU A 2 3.81 4.27 4.18
CA LEU A 2 2.51 4.24 4.89
C LEU A 2 2.61 3.99 6.40
N ALA A 3 3.36 2.95 6.81
CA ALA A 3 3.58 2.66 8.23
C ALA A 3 4.33 3.79 8.95
N GLY A 4 5.30 4.42 8.29
CA GLY A 4 6.03 5.57 8.84
C GLY A 4 5.14 6.81 9.01
N LEU A 5 4.22 7.07 8.07
CA LEU A 5 3.23 8.15 8.18
C LEU A 5 2.23 7.87 9.31
N ALA A 6 1.73 6.64 9.43
CA ALA A 6 0.84 6.23 10.52
C ALA A 6 1.52 6.23 11.89
N TRP A 7 2.85 6.03 11.92
CA TRP A 7 3.66 6.09 13.13
C TRP A 7 3.96 7.55 13.54
N ARG A 8 4.27 8.44 12.58
CA ARG A 8 4.55 9.86 12.83
C ARG A 8 3.31 10.71 13.09
N TYR A 9 2.20 10.42 12.41
CA TYR A 9 0.96 11.21 12.50
C TYR A 9 -0.17 10.39 13.12
N GLY A 10 -0.79 10.93 14.18
CA GLY A 10 -1.95 10.35 14.84
C GLY A 10 -3.30 10.79 14.25
N GLY A 11 -4.38 10.47 14.97
CA GLY A 11 -5.72 11.00 14.67
C GLY A 11 -6.28 10.59 13.30
N LEU A 12 -6.77 11.58 12.55
CA LEU A 12 -7.48 11.37 11.28
C LEU A 12 -6.60 10.72 10.20
N VAL A 13 -5.33 11.16 10.06
CA VAL A 13 -4.41 10.64 9.05
C VAL A 13 -4.20 9.14 9.22
N ARG A 14 -3.93 8.69 10.45
CA ARG A 14 -3.78 7.27 10.77
C ARG A 14 -5.04 6.47 10.46
N ARG A 15 -6.23 7.00 10.78
CA ARG A 15 -7.51 6.33 10.48
C ARG A 15 -7.74 6.19 8.99
N LEU A 16 -7.45 7.23 8.20
CA LEU A 16 -7.59 7.19 6.75
C LEU A 16 -6.61 6.21 6.11
N LEU A 17 -5.36 6.15 6.59
CA LEU A 17 -4.38 5.17 6.13
C LEU A 17 -4.83 3.73 6.41
N PHE A 18 -5.36 3.48 7.60
CA PHE A 18 -5.85 2.15 7.99
C PHE A 18 -7.07 1.76 7.15
N LEU A 19 -8.04 2.67 6.99
CA LEU A 19 -9.21 2.44 6.14
C LEU A 19 -8.81 2.11 4.70
N TRP A 20 -7.90 2.89 4.12
CA TRP A 20 -7.40 2.65 2.77
C TRP A 20 -6.74 1.27 2.63
N VAL A 21 -5.90 0.87 3.60
CA VAL A 21 -5.25 -0.46 3.58
C VAL A 21 -6.28 -1.58 3.67
N GLU A 22 -7.26 -1.48 4.57
CA GLU A 22 -8.28 -2.51 4.73
C GLU A 22 -9.16 -2.65 3.48
N ILE A 23 -9.50 -1.54 2.82
CA ILE A 23 -10.22 -1.56 1.54
C ILE A 23 -9.42 -2.32 0.48
N ILE A 24 -8.14 -2.00 0.31
CA ILE A 24 -7.30 -2.67 -0.69
C ILE A 24 -7.15 -4.16 -0.39
N ARG A 25 -7.00 -4.54 0.88
CA ARG A 25 -6.88 -5.95 1.30
C ARG A 25 -8.19 -6.73 1.15
N GLY A 26 -9.33 -6.05 1.18
CA GLY A 26 -10.64 -6.63 0.92
C GLY A 26 -10.89 -6.96 -0.55
N ILE A 27 -10.09 -6.40 -1.47
CA ILE A 27 -10.20 -6.63 -2.91
C ILE A 27 -9.27 -7.79 -3.30
N PRO A 28 -9.75 -8.81 -4.05
CA PRO A 28 -8.87 -9.87 -4.53
C PRO A 28 -7.79 -9.32 -5.47
N LEU A 29 -6.54 -9.79 -5.32
CA LEU A 29 -5.39 -9.32 -6.11
C LEU A 29 -5.63 -9.39 -7.63
N ILE A 30 -6.38 -10.39 -8.12
CA ILE A 30 -6.70 -10.52 -9.54
C ILE A 30 -7.49 -9.32 -10.07
N PHE A 31 -8.39 -8.73 -9.26
CA PHE A 31 -9.11 -7.52 -9.64
C PHE A 31 -8.17 -6.32 -9.74
N VAL A 32 -7.17 -6.23 -8.86
CA VAL A 32 -6.16 -5.17 -8.91
C VAL A 32 -5.34 -5.28 -10.20
N ILE A 33 -4.86 -6.48 -10.54
CA ILE A 33 -4.12 -6.72 -11.80
C ILE A 33 -5.01 -6.36 -13.00
N PHE A 34 -6.26 -6.79 -12.99
CA PHE A 34 -7.23 -6.48 -14.05
C PHE A 34 -7.43 -4.97 -14.20
N TRP A 35 -7.66 -4.23 -13.12
CA TRP A 35 -7.80 -2.77 -13.18
C TRP A 35 -6.56 -2.10 -13.72
N LEU A 36 -5.35 -2.46 -13.24
CA LEU A 36 -4.12 -1.87 -13.75
C LEU A 36 -3.89 -2.21 -15.23
N TRP A 37 -4.31 -3.40 -15.70
CA TRP A 37 -4.21 -3.78 -17.11
C TRP A 37 -4.94 -2.83 -18.05
N TYR A 38 -6.12 -2.33 -17.67
CA TYR A 38 -6.87 -1.37 -18.49
C TYR A 38 -6.56 0.09 -18.15
N LEU A 39 -6.34 0.39 -16.88
CA LEU A 39 -6.14 1.76 -16.41
C LEU A 39 -4.78 2.31 -16.83
N LEU A 40 -3.72 1.50 -16.78
CA LEU A 40 -2.39 1.98 -17.15
C LEU A 40 -2.34 2.42 -18.63
N PRO A 41 -2.76 1.61 -19.62
CA PRO A 41 -2.79 2.06 -21.02
C PRO A 41 -3.66 3.29 -21.26
N MET A 42 -4.80 3.39 -20.56
CA MET A 42 -5.66 4.57 -20.63
C MET A 42 -4.97 5.85 -20.15
N LEU A 43 -4.14 5.75 -19.10
CA LEU A 43 -3.41 6.88 -18.53
C LEU A 43 -2.12 7.21 -19.30
N THR A 44 -1.43 6.20 -19.84
CA THR A 44 -0.13 6.37 -20.51
C THR A 44 -0.24 6.53 -22.02
N GLY A 45 -1.42 6.30 -22.61
CA GLY A 45 -1.67 6.41 -24.05
C GLY A 45 -1.08 5.26 -24.87
N GLY A 46 -0.69 4.16 -24.23
CA GLY A 46 -0.10 3.00 -24.90
C GLY A 46 0.07 1.81 -23.96
N ASP A 47 0.13 0.61 -24.55
CA ASP A 47 0.23 -0.64 -23.80
C ASP A 47 1.53 -0.73 -23.00
N LEU A 48 1.42 -1.12 -21.73
CA LEU A 48 2.58 -1.44 -20.91
C LEU A 48 2.91 -2.93 -21.02
N PRO A 49 4.20 -3.31 -20.93
CA PRO A 49 4.58 -4.72 -20.84
C PRO A 49 3.86 -5.41 -19.67
N GLY A 50 3.26 -6.58 -19.90
CA GLY A 50 2.48 -7.27 -18.87
C GLY A 50 3.24 -7.53 -17.57
N ALA A 51 4.56 -7.78 -17.65
CA ALA A 51 5.42 -7.92 -16.48
C ALA A 51 5.45 -6.64 -15.61
N VAL A 52 5.45 -5.46 -16.22
CA VAL A 52 5.44 -4.17 -15.50
C VAL A 52 4.10 -3.99 -14.80
N THR A 53 2.99 -4.23 -15.50
CA THR A 53 1.63 -4.14 -14.94
C THR A 53 1.46 -5.06 -13.72
N VAL A 54 1.88 -6.32 -13.83
CA VAL A 54 1.81 -7.28 -12.73
C VAL A 54 2.71 -6.86 -11.56
N THR A 55 3.93 -6.38 -11.85
CA THR A 55 4.86 -5.90 -10.81
C THR A 55 4.27 -4.70 -10.05
N LEU A 56 3.65 -3.74 -10.75
CA LEU A 56 3.01 -2.59 -10.13
C LEU A 56 1.81 -3.01 -9.27
N ALA A 57 0.96 -3.91 -9.77
CA ALA A 57 -0.18 -4.44 -9.02
C ALA A 57 0.27 -5.15 -7.74
N LEU A 58 1.29 -6.02 -7.84
CA LEU A 58 1.88 -6.71 -6.70
C LEU A 58 2.52 -5.74 -5.72
N ALA A 59 3.29 -4.77 -6.19
CA ALA A 59 3.94 -3.77 -5.33
C ALA A 59 2.91 -2.97 -4.53
N TRP A 60 1.84 -2.51 -5.19
CA TRP A 60 0.75 -1.78 -4.55
C TRP A 60 0.03 -2.64 -3.49
N PHE A 61 -0.40 -3.85 -3.87
CA PHE A 61 -1.13 -4.75 -2.99
C PHE A 61 -0.28 -5.21 -1.79
N THR A 62 0.99 -5.53 -2.05
CA THR A 62 1.94 -5.94 -1.02
C THR A 62 2.24 -4.79 -0.05
N ALA A 63 2.40 -3.56 -0.55
CA ALA A 63 2.61 -2.40 0.31
C ALA A 63 1.48 -2.18 1.31
N ALA A 64 0.23 -2.39 0.90
CA ALA A 64 -0.92 -2.38 1.80
C ALA A 64 -0.87 -3.56 2.78
N SER A 65 -0.57 -4.76 2.30
CA SER A 65 -0.56 -6.00 3.09
C SER A 65 0.48 -5.98 4.22
N VAL A 66 1.66 -5.38 4.00
CA VAL A 66 2.73 -5.34 5.00
C VAL A 66 2.65 -4.14 5.96
N MET A 67 1.76 -3.16 5.72
CA MET A 67 1.73 -1.92 6.50
C MET A 67 1.58 -2.18 8.00
N HIS A 68 0.64 -3.04 8.39
CA HIS A 68 0.36 -3.34 9.80
C HIS A 68 1.54 -4.04 10.49
N SER A 69 2.18 -4.99 9.81
CA SER A 69 3.35 -5.70 10.33
C SER A 69 4.53 -4.74 10.54
N VAL A 70 4.77 -3.84 9.58
CA VAL A 70 5.84 -2.83 9.71
C VAL A 70 5.53 -1.85 10.84
N LEU A 71 4.28 -1.39 10.97
CA LEU A 71 3.88 -0.49 12.06
C LEU A 71 4.01 -1.15 13.44
N ALA A 72 3.61 -2.42 13.56
CA ALA A 72 3.79 -3.19 14.79
C ALA A 72 5.27 -3.34 15.13
N GLY A 73 6.12 -3.59 14.12
CA GLY A 73 7.58 -3.60 14.28
C GLY A 73 8.12 -2.28 14.81
N LEU A 74 7.71 -1.14 14.24
CA LEU A 74 8.10 0.20 14.73
C LEU A 74 7.64 0.44 16.17
N GLN A 75 6.45 0.00 16.54
CA GLN A 75 5.89 0.17 17.89
C GLN A 75 6.51 -0.76 18.94
N SER A 76 7.19 -1.83 18.52
CA SER A 76 7.86 -2.76 19.42
C SER A 76 9.18 -2.23 19.99
N LEU A 77 9.71 -1.14 19.42
CA LEU A 77 10.97 -0.55 19.87
C LEU A 77 10.83 0.09 21.26
N PRO A 78 11.84 -0.04 22.14
CA PRO A 78 11.85 0.65 23.43
C PRO A 78 11.71 2.16 23.29
N LYS A 79 11.05 2.79 24.28
CA LYS A 79 10.99 4.26 24.37
C LYS A 79 12.39 4.82 24.62
N GLY A 80 12.71 5.99 24.05
CA GLY A 80 14.04 6.62 24.15
C GLY A 80 14.98 6.35 22.97
N GLN A 81 14.54 5.62 21.94
CA GLN A 81 15.31 5.40 20.70
C GLN A 81 15.21 6.58 19.69
N TYR A 82 14.46 7.62 20.03
CA TYR A 82 14.25 8.81 19.19
C TYR A 82 14.96 10.06 19.72
N GLU A 83 15.70 9.91 20.83
CA GLU A 83 16.60 10.90 21.42
C GLU A 83 18.01 10.71 20.84
#